data_AF-A0A7S1F1F5-F1
#
_entry.id   AF-A0A7S1F1F5-F1
#
_cell.length_a   1.000
_cell.length_b   1.000
_cell.length_c   1.000
_cell.angle_alpha   90.00
_cell.angle_beta   90.00
_cell.angle_gamma   90.00
#
_symmetry.space_group_name_H-M   'P 1'
#
loop_
_entity.id
_entity.type
_entity.pdbx_description
1 polymer ?
#
loop_
_entity_poly.entity_id
_entity_poly.type
_entity_poly.pdbx_seq_one_letter_code
_entity_poly.pdbx_strand_id
1 'polypeptide(L)'
;MDTKGPEIAYVARCIRKTGGSVLTVDVGTESLPTVVPDVSREAIAGSAAVLHMQTLDRGQAVTAMSEALVAYCEAHRGSFSAIIGIGGSGGTALITPAMRSLPLGFPKVMVSTMAAGNIKPYVGASDLTMMYSVADVAGINTLSSAILGNAASAVAGMVRWPPGQTDTLKPCVAMSMFGVTTRCSDAVRAGIEEDYETIVFHATGSGGQAMEKLIESGFVSGVLDLTTTEVADEVVGGVLSAGPERFDAIIKTGLPCVMSLGALDMVNFGARDSVPAMWSNRKLHTHNAEVTLMRTTPEENRLIARFIADKVNTSTGPLTLLIPEKGVSAIDVPGAPFYDPDADGALFQELERLVKVTASRQIKRIPHAINDAEFAKQAVQEFRSIMPAPAATRERSAPAHRAHAASPVTTTVFDTVPATLPAAVPGPRDDILPRLHEVLASGKPIIGAGAGTGISAKFEEAGGADLIIVYNSGKFRMGGHGSLA
;
A
#
# COMPACT_ATOMS: atom_id res chain seq x y z
N MET A 1 1.31 -13.63 -24.18
CA MET A 1 1.23 -15.09 -24.44
C MET A 1 1.94 -15.49 -25.74
N ASP A 2 2.41 -14.53 -26.53
CA ASP A 2 3.33 -14.72 -27.66
C ASP A 2 4.64 -15.44 -27.29
N THR A 3 5.20 -15.15 -26.12
CA THR A 3 6.48 -15.72 -25.68
C THR A 3 6.37 -16.77 -24.56
N LYS A 4 5.25 -16.80 -23.84
CA LYS A 4 5.05 -17.59 -22.60
C LYS A 4 3.69 -18.31 -22.53
N GLY A 5 3.12 -18.63 -23.69
CA GLY A 5 1.80 -19.29 -23.78
C GLY A 5 1.76 -20.64 -23.04
N PRO A 6 2.72 -21.56 -23.25
CA PRO A 6 2.75 -22.84 -22.56
C PRO A 6 2.83 -22.74 -21.03
N GLU A 7 3.58 -21.77 -20.50
CA GLU A 7 3.75 -21.54 -19.06
C GLU A 7 2.49 -20.97 -18.42
N ILE A 8 1.85 -20.00 -19.10
CA ILE A 8 0.56 -19.45 -18.67
C ILE A 8 -0.51 -20.55 -18.69
N ALA A 9 -0.54 -21.38 -19.73
CA ALA A 9 -1.45 -22.52 -19.82
C ALA A 9 -1.17 -23.57 -18.72
N TYR A 10 0.10 -23.77 -18.33
CA TYR A 10 0.46 -24.64 -17.22
C TYR A 10 -0.07 -24.12 -15.89
N VAL A 11 0.15 -22.83 -15.57
CA VAL A 11 -0.39 -22.20 -14.35
C VAL A 11 -1.91 -22.27 -14.33
N ALA A 12 -2.58 -21.97 -15.44
CA ALA A 12 -4.03 -22.08 -15.55
C ALA A 12 -4.54 -23.50 -15.26
N ARG A 13 -3.84 -24.54 -15.77
CA ARG A 13 -4.18 -25.94 -15.42
C ARG A 13 -3.97 -26.24 -13.94
N CYS A 14 -2.90 -25.75 -13.32
CA CYS A 14 -2.67 -25.95 -11.89
C CYS A 14 -3.74 -25.28 -11.03
N ILE A 15 -4.18 -24.07 -11.38
CA ILE A 15 -5.30 -23.39 -10.70
C ILE A 15 -6.61 -24.17 -10.88
N ARG A 16 -6.92 -24.64 -12.10
CA ARG A 16 -8.13 -25.46 -12.32
C ARG A 16 -8.16 -26.74 -11.47
N LYS A 17 -6.99 -27.34 -11.21
CA LYS A 17 -6.88 -28.52 -10.34
C LYS A 17 -7.21 -28.23 -8.87
N THR A 18 -7.16 -26.98 -8.41
CA THR A 18 -7.59 -26.61 -7.05
C THR A 18 -9.10 -26.41 -6.95
N GLY A 19 -9.84 -26.57 -8.06
CA GLY A 19 -11.27 -26.25 -8.16
C GLY A 19 -11.55 -24.80 -8.53
N GLY A 20 -10.52 -23.97 -8.72
CA GLY A 20 -10.67 -22.57 -9.11
C GLY A 20 -11.01 -22.38 -10.60
N SER A 21 -11.83 -21.37 -10.89
CA SER A 21 -12.06 -20.87 -12.25
C SER A 21 -10.93 -19.91 -12.66
N VAL A 22 -10.48 -19.99 -13.91
CA VAL A 22 -9.37 -19.15 -14.43
C VAL A 22 -9.65 -18.70 -15.86
N LEU A 23 -9.36 -17.41 -16.11
CA LEU A 23 -9.29 -16.80 -17.43
C LEU A 23 -7.83 -16.49 -17.76
N THR A 24 -7.40 -16.84 -18.96
CA THR A 24 -6.08 -16.50 -19.49
C THR A 24 -6.18 -15.22 -20.33
N VAL A 25 -5.32 -14.25 -20.03
CA VAL A 25 -5.31 -12.93 -20.68
C VAL A 25 -4.02 -12.76 -21.47
N ASP A 26 -4.14 -12.48 -22.77
CA ASP A 26 -2.98 -12.18 -23.61
C ASP A 26 -2.63 -10.69 -23.55
N VAL A 27 -1.39 -10.43 -23.16
CA VAL A 27 -0.76 -9.10 -23.13
C VAL A 27 0.54 -9.08 -23.94
N GLY A 28 0.66 -9.99 -24.91
CA GLY A 28 1.77 -9.99 -25.87
C GLY A 28 1.71 -8.77 -26.79
N THR A 29 2.86 -8.22 -27.15
CA THR A 29 2.96 -6.98 -27.96
C THR A 29 3.57 -7.22 -29.34
N GLU A 30 4.09 -8.42 -29.60
CA GLU A 30 4.81 -8.72 -30.85
C GLU A 30 4.05 -9.74 -31.69
N SER A 31 4.37 -11.03 -31.49
CA SER A 31 3.87 -12.15 -32.29
C SER A 31 2.49 -12.62 -31.84
N LEU A 32 1.83 -13.47 -32.62
CA LEU A 32 0.57 -14.12 -32.20
C LEU A 32 0.77 -14.99 -30.95
N PRO A 33 -0.26 -15.17 -30.11
CA PRO A 33 -0.14 -16.00 -28.92
C PRO A 33 0.10 -17.47 -29.30
N THR A 34 1.00 -18.14 -28.59
CA THR A 34 1.34 -19.56 -28.84
C THR A 34 0.30 -20.55 -28.30
N VAL A 35 -0.61 -20.05 -27.46
CA VAL A 35 -1.79 -20.75 -26.93
C VAL A 35 -2.96 -19.77 -27.00
N VAL A 36 -4.14 -20.25 -27.40
CA VAL A 36 -5.34 -19.41 -27.50
C VAL A 36 -5.71 -18.86 -26.12
N PRO A 37 -5.76 -17.53 -25.93
CA PRO A 37 -6.20 -16.93 -24.68
C PRO A 37 -7.72 -16.91 -24.55
N ASP A 38 -8.23 -16.82 -23.33
CA ASP A 38 -9.65 -16.55 -23.07
C ASP A 38 -10.00 -15.07 -23.36
N VAL A 39 -9.05 -14.15 -23.10
CA VAL A 39 -9.14 -12.72 -23.41
C VAL A 39 -7.96 -12.30 -24.27
N SER A 40 -8.22 -11.82 -25.48
CA SER A 40 -7.18 -11.42 -26.43
C SER A 40 -6.60 -10.04 -26.10
N ARG A 41 -5.40 -9.74 -26.60
CA ARG A 41 -4.75 -8.43 -26.45
C ARG A 41 -5.57 -7.29 -27.07
N GLU A 42 -6.36 -7.58 -28.11
CA GLU A 42 -7.28 -6.62 -28.74
C GLU A 42 -8.48 -6.32 -27.86
N ALA A 43 -8.95 -7.28 -27.05
CA ALA A 43 -10.00 -7.03 -26.06
C ALA A 43 -9.48 -6.15 -24.90
N ILE A 44 -8.17 -6.15 -24.64
CA ILE A 44 -7.52 -5.30 -23.63
C ILE A 44 -7.25 -3.89 -24.15
N ALA A 45 -6.54 -3.77 -25.27
CA ALA A 45 -6.04 -2.49 -25.77
C ALA A 45 -6.81 -1.90 -26.97
N GLY A 46 -7.67 -2.70 -27.61
CA GLY A 46 -8.28 -2.36 -28.89
C GLY A 46 -7.39 -2.70 -30.08
N SER A 47 -7.99 -3.18 -31.18
CA SER A 47 -7.25 -3.67 -32.35
C SER A 47 -6.30 -2.63 -32.97
N ALA A 48 -6.73 -1.37 -33.05
CA ALA A 48 -5.89 -0.30 -33.61
C ALA A 48 -4.65 -0.02 -32.74
N ALA A 49 -4.80 -0.04 -31.42
CA ALA A 49 -3.68 0.17 -30.51
C ALA A 49 -2.68 -0.99 -30.57
N VAL A 50 -3.18 -2.23 -30.63
CA VAL A 50 -2.34 -3.43 -30.80
C VAL A 50 -1.52 -3.35 -32.09
N LEU A 51 -2.13 -2.97 -33.22
CA LEU A 51 -1.42 -2.78 -34.48
C LEU A 51 -0.36 -1.68 -34.39
N HIS A 52 -0.66 -0.57 -33.69
CA HIS A 52 0.31 0.50 -33.49
C HIS A 52 1.50 0.04 -32.63
N MET A 53 1.28 -0.72 -31.55
CA MET A 53 2.33 -1.23 -30.68
C MET A 53 3.36 -2.09 -31.42
N GLN A 54 2.96 -2.79 -32.49
CA GLN A 54 3.89 -3.58 -33.33
C GLN A 54 4.89 -2.70 -34.11
N THR A 55 4.64 -1.40 -34.22
CA THR A 55 5.53 -0.43 -34.88
C THR A 55 6.46 0.29 -33.90
N LEU A 56 6.21 0.15 -32.60
CA LEU A 56 6.98 0.82 -31.54
C LEU A 56 8.22 0.00 -31.16
N ASP A 57 9.16 0.65 -30.47
CA ASP A 57 10.18 -0.13 -29.76
C ASP A 57 9.55 -0.96 -28.63
N ARG A 58 10.25 -2.01 -28.21
CA ARG A 58 9.76 -2.95 -27.22
C ARG A 58 9.38 -2.29 -25.89
N GLY A 59 10.12 -1.27 -25.46
CA GLY A 59 9.85 -0.57 -24.20
C GLY A 59 8.55 0.22 -24.28
N GLN A 60 8.37 0.99 -25.36
CA GLN A 60 7.16 1.76 -25.64
C GLN A 60 5.93 0.86 -25.77
N ALA A 61 6.04 -0.26 -26.50
CA ALA A 61 4.95 -1.22 -26.64
C ALA A 61 4.55 -1.84 -25.28
N VAL A 62 5.54 -2.18 -24.44
CA VAL A 62 5.31 -2.68 -23.07
C VAL A 62 4.58 -1.65 -22.21
N THR A 63 4.98 -0.38 -22.25
CA THR A 63 4.33 0.70 -21.51
C THR A 63 2.87 0.88 -21.96
N ALA A 64 2.62 0.95 -23.27
CA ALA A 64 1.27 1.15 -23.80
C ALA A 64 0.34 -0.04 -23.47
N MET A 65 0.83 -1.28 -23.54
CA MET A 65 0.06 -2.46 -23.13
C MET A 65 -0.16 -2.50 -21.61
N SER A 66 0.82 -2.05 -20.82
CA SER A 66 0.68 -1.92 -19.37
C SER A 66 -0.46 -0.97 -18.99
N GLU A 67 -0.53 0.19 -19.63
CA GLU A 67 -1.60 1.19 -19.43
C GLU A 67 -2.98 0.62 -19.80
N ALA A 68 -3.06 -0.09 -20.93
CA ALA A 68 -4.29 -0.77 -21.34
C ALA A 68 -4.71 -1.86 -20.34
N LEU A 69 -3.77 -2.64 -19.82
CA LEU A 69 -4.06 -3.66 -18.81
C LEU A 69 -4.54 -3.04 -17.49
N VAL A 70 -3.96 -1.91 -17.06
CA VAL A 70 -4.43 -1.14 -15.89
C VAL A 70 -5.90 -0.77 -16.09
N ALA A 71 -6.23 -0.12 -17.21
CA ALA A 71 -7.60 0.31 -17.50
C ALA A 71 -8.58 -0.88 -17.57
N TYR A 72 -8.15 -2.01 -18.15
CA TYR A 72 -8.94 -3.23 -18.21
C TYR A 72 -9.22 -3.80 -16.80
N CYS A 73 -8.19 -3.93 -15.96
CA CYS A 73 -8.34 -4.42 -14.59
C CYS A 73 -9.26 -3.50 -13.77
N GLU A 74 -9.20 -2.19 -13.98
CA GLU A 74 -10.07 -1.21 -13.32
C GLU A 74 -11.53 -1.33 -13.77
N ALA A 75 -11.77 -1.42 -15.08
CA ALA A 75 -13.10 -1.59 -15.65
C ALA A 75 -13.78 -2.91 -15.22
N HIS A 76 -12.99 -3.94 -14.93
CA HIS A 76 -13.48 -5.26 -14.55
C HIS A 76 -13.32 -5.56 -13.05
N ARG A 77 -13.07 -4.54 -12.22
CA ARG A 77 -13.01 -4.72 -10.75
C ARG A 77 -14.27 -5.46 -10.26
N GLY A 78 -14.06 -6.44 -9.37
CA GLY A 78 -15.13 -7.29 -8.84
C GLY A 78 -15.52 -8.48 -9.74
N SER A 79 -15.01 -8.57 -10.97
CA SER A 79 -15.25 -9.71 -11.88
C SER A 79 -14.25 -10.86 -11.70
N PHE A 80 -13.19 -10.65 -10.93
CA PHE A 80 -12.16 -11.65 -10.63
C PHE A 80 -11.68 -11.49 -9.19
N SER A 81 -11.19 -12.58 -8.59
CA SER A 81 -10.79 -12.62 -7.17
C SER A 81 -9.29 -12.66 -6.92
N ALA A 82 -8.49 -12.83 -7.98
CA ALA A 82 -7.04 -12.80 -7.89
C ALA A 82 -6.43 -12.51 -9.26
N ILE A 83 -5.19 -12.03 -9.25
CA ILE A 83 -4.36 -11.89 -10.45
C ILE A 83 -3.02 -12.58 -10.24
N ILE A 84 -2.61 -13.37 -11.23
CA ILE A 84 -1.29 -14.01 -11.28
C ILE A 84 -0.61 -13.71 -12.60
N GLY A 85 0.67 -13.33 -12.54
CA GLY A 85 1.50 -12.98 -13.69
C GLY A 85 2.81 -13.77 -13.69
N ILE A 86 3.38 -13.94 -14.88
CA ILE A 86 4.68 -14.60 -15.09
C ILE A 86 5.48 -13.76 -16.06
N GLY A 87 6.74 -13.45 -15.75
CA GLY A 87 7.54 -12.65 -16.66
C GLY A 87 9.01 -12.52 -16.29
N GLY A 88 9.83 -12.19 -17.29
CA GLY A 88 11.15 -11.59 -17.06
C GLY A 88 11.01 -10.11 -16.69
N SER A 89 12.09 -9.32 -16.84
CA SER A 89 12.05 -7.87 -16.58
C SER A 89 10.90 -7.14 -17.29
N GLY A 90 10.77 -7.30 -18.61
CA GLY A 90 9.71 -6.63 -19.38
C GLY A 90 8.29 -7.06 -19.02
N GLY A 91 8.06 -8.37 -18.85
CA GLY A 91 6.73 -8.87 -18.43
C GLY A 91 6.35 -8.45 -17.02
N THR A 92 7.34 -8.36 -16.11
CA THR A 92 7.13 -7.84 -14.76
C THR A 92 6.78 -6.35 -14.80
N ALA A 93 7.51 -5.55 -15.60
CA ALA A 93 7.22 -4.13 -15.80
C ALA A 93 5.83 -3.90 -16.44
N LEU A 94 5.38 -4.80 -17.31
CA LEU A 94 4.05 -4.73 -17.95
C LEU A 94 2.91 -5.06 -16.98
N ILE A 95 3.03 -6.14 -16.21
CA ILE A 95 1.91 -6.70 -15.45
C ILE A 95 1.75 -6.01 -14.09
N THR A 96 2.86 -5.68 -13.43
CA THR A 96 2.81 -5.19 -12.05
C THR A 96 2.08 -3.84 -11.87
N PRO A 97 2.09 -2.88 -12.82
CA PRO A 97 1.24 -1.69 -12.72
C PRO A 97 -0.25 -2.01 -12.61
N ALA A 98 -0.75 -2.97 -13.40
CA ALA A 98 -2.15 -3.42 -13.31
C ALA A 98 -2.44 -4.16 -12.01
N MET A 99 -1.48 -4.93 -11.48
CA MET A 99 -1.62 -5.51 -10.14
C MET A 99 -1.68 -4.42 -9.07
N ARG A 100 -0.84 -3.39 -9.16
CA ARG A 100 -0.80 -2.27 -8.20
C ARG A 100 -2.05 -1.40 -8.24
N SER A 101 -2.80 -1.35 -9.35
CA SER A 101 -4.05 -0.58 -9.39
C SER A 101 -5.15 -1.24 -8.54
N LEU A 102 -5.07 -2.56 -8.32
CA LEU A 102 -6.03 -3.30 -7.50
C LEU A 102 -5.91 -2.96 -6.01
N PRO A 103 -6.99 -3.09 -5.22
CA PRO A 103 -6.97 -2.76 -3.79
C PRO A 103 -5.95 -3.56 -2.99
N LEU A 104 -5.49 -2.99 -1.88
CA LEU A 104 -4.75 -3.72 -0.85
C LEU A 104 -5.58 -4.91 -0.34
N GLY A 105 -4.92 -6.01 0.01
CA GLY A 105 -5.56 -7.26 0.42
C GLY A 105 -6.11 -8.10 -0.73
N PHE A 106 -6.20 -7.56 -1.95
CA PHE A 106 -6.54 -8.35 -3.14
C PHE A 106 -5.40 -9.33 -3.45
N PRO A 107 -5.66 -10.63 -3.67
CA PRO A 107 -4.59 -11.59 -4.01
C PRO A 107 -3.87 -11.25 -5.33
N LYS A 108 -2.57 -10.93 -5.22
CA LYS A 108 -1.70 -10.49 -6.33
C LYS A 108 -0.37 -11.26 -6.27
N VAL A 109 -0.11 -12.13 -7.25
CA VAL A 109 1.14 -12.92 -7.30
C VAL A 109 1.87 -12.72 -8.63
N MET A 110 3.13 -12.30 -8.57
CA MET A 110 3.98 -12.15 -9.74
C MET A 110 5.17 -13.10 -9.67
N VAL A 111 5.23 -14.09 -10.57
CA VAL A 111 6.42 -14.94 -10.74
C VAL A 111 7.41 -14.24 -11.65
N SER A 112 8.54 -13.82 -11.11
CA SER A 112 9.47 -12.94 -11.81
C SER A 112 10.93 -13.38 -11.71
N THR A 113 11.69 -13.24 -12.80
CA THR A 113 13.16 -13.36 -12.79
C THR A 113 13.83 -12.20 -12.03
N MET A 114 13.10 -11.11 -11.76
CA MET A 114 13.59 -9.91 -11.09
C MET A 114 13.36 -9.93 -9.58
N ALA A 115 12.68 -10.96 -9.05
CA ALA A 115 12.27 -10.99 -7.64
C ALA A 115 13.47 -11.05 -6.66
N ALA A 116 14.64 -11.54 -7.09
CA ALA A 116 15.87 -11.59 -6.30
C ALA A 116 16.75 -10.33 -6.47
N GLY A 117 16.13 -9.17 -6.72
CA GLY A 117 16.83 -7.90 -6.98
C GLY A 117 16.07 -6.69 -6.41
N ASN A 118 16.28 -5.52 -7.00
CA ASN A 118 15.52 -4.33 -6.62
C ASN A 118 14.07 -4.41 -7.13
N ILE A 119 13.15 -4.75 -6.23
CA ILE A 119 11.72 -4.89 -6.57
C ILE A 119 10.88 -3.64 -6.25
N LYS A 120 11.49 -2.56 -5.73
CA LYS A 120 10.76 -1.32 -5.39
C LYS A 120 9.90 -0.79 -6.54
N PRO A 121 10.38 -0.73 -7.81
CA PRO A 121 9.56 -0.22 -8.92
C PRO A 121 8.38 -1.14 -9.31
N TYR A 122 8.42 -2.42 -8.92
CA TYR A 122 7.38 -3.40 -9.22
C TYR A 122 6.32 -3.47 -8.12
N VAL A 123 6.72 -3.43 -6.86
CA VAL A 123 5.80 -3.52 -5.72
C VAL A 123 5.14 -2.17 -5.40
N GLY A 124 5.91 -1.08 -5.47
CA GLY A 124 5.43 0.25 -5.10
C GLY A 124 4.81 0.27 -3.69
N ALA A 125 3.66 0.94 -3.56
CA ALA A 125 2.89 1.03 -2.32
C ALA A 125 1.86 -0.11 -2.13
N SER A 126 1.95 -1.20 -2.92
CA SER A 126 1.01 -2.32 -2.86
C SER A 126 1.52 -3.48 -2.00
N ASP A 127 0.62 -4.42 -1.69
CA ASP A 127 0.89 -5.74 -1.10
C ASP A 127 1.06 -6.82 -2.18
N LEU A 128 1.67 -6.48 -3.33
CA LEU A 128 2.02 -7.43 -4.38
C LEU A 128 3.02 -8.47 -3.85
N THR A 129 2.72 -9.77 -4.05
CA THR A 129 3.67 -10.85 -3.73
C THR A 129 4.56 -11.16 -4.93
N MET A 130 5.87 -11.07 -4.74
CA MET A 130 6.87 -11.47 -5.74
C MET A 130 7.39 -12.88 -5.44
N MET A 131 7.25 -13.80 -6.39
CA MET A 131 7.84 -15.14 -6.31
C MET A 131 9.01 -15.25 -7.30
N TYR A 132 10.19 -15.61 -6.81
CA TYR A 132 11.36 -15.75 -7.68
C TYR A 132 11.26 -16.99 -8.56
N SER A 133 11.46 -16.81 -9.87
CA SER A 133 11.46 -17.91 -10.83
C SER A 133 12.71 -18.80 -10.75
N VAL A 134 13.74 -18.40 -9.99
CA VAL A 134 15.06 -19.04 -9.83
C VAL A 134 15.90 -19.09 -11.11
N ALA A 135 15.34 -19.59 -12.20
CA ALA A 135 15.91 -19.56 -13.53
C ALA A 135 15.06 -18.70 -14.46
N ASP A 136 15.56 -18.48 -15.68
CA ASP A 136 14.75 -17.82 -16.72
C ASP A 136 13.48 -18.64 -17.03
N VAL A 137 12.41 -17.93 -17.37
CA VAL A 137 11.13 -18.53 -17.75
C VAL A 137 11.14 -18.75 -19.26
N ALA A 138 11.73 -19.88 -19.65
CA ALA A 138 11.90 -20.34 -21.02
C ALA A 138 11.44 -21.80 -21.14
N GLY A 139 10.12 -22.01 -21.20
CA GLY A 139 9.48 -23.31 -21.27
C GLY A 139 9.26 -24.00 -19.92
N ILE A 140 8.56 -25.12 -19.99
CA ILE A 140 8.24 -25.97 -18.84
C ILE A 140 9.30 -27.05 -18.69
N ASN A 141 9.99 -27.05 -17.56
CA ASN A 141 10.95 -28.05 -17.13
C ASN A 141 10.67 -28.44 -15.67
N THR A 142 11.46 -29.35 -15.08
CA THR A 142 11.27 -29.82 -13.70
C THR A 142 11.24 -28.68 -12.68
N LEU A 143 12.14 -27.70 -12.82
CA LEU A 143 12.23 -26.55 -11.92
C LEU A 143 11.07 -25.58 -12.13
N SER A 144 10.83 -25.14 -13.38
CA SER A 144 9.77 -24.17 -13.66
C SER A 144 8.38 -24.74 -13.37
N SER A 145 8.14 -26.04 -13.60
CA SER A 145 6.89 -26.71 -13.19
C SER A 145 6.65 -26.60 -11.68
N ALA A 146 7.67 -26.88 -10.88
CA ALA A 146 7.55 -26.82 -9.42
C ALA A 146 7.25 -25.40 -8.94
N ILE A 147 7.99 -24.41 -9.44
CA ILE A 147 7.82 -23.00 -9.02
C ILE A 147 6.47 -22.44 -9.48
N LEU A 148 6.10 -22.66 -10.74
CA LEU A 148 4.82 -22.21 -11.28
C LEU A 148 3.64 -22.93 -10.62
N GLY A 149 3.78 -24.20 -10.28
CA GLY A 149 2.79 -24.96 -9.51
C GLY A 149 2.60 -24.42 -8.09
N ASN A 150 3.70 -24.05 -7.42
CA ASN A 150 3.65 -23.40 -6.11
C ASN A 150 2.96 -22.03 -6.19
N ALA A 151 3.30 -21.21 -7.20
CA ALA A 151 2.65 -19.91 -7.41
C ALA A 151 1.14 -20.04 -7.64
N ALA A 152 0.74 -21.01 -8.48
CA ALA A 152 -0.66 -21.33 -8.73
C ALA A 152 -1.40 -21.76 -7.46
N SER A 153 -0.77 -22.60 -6.64
CA SER A 153 -1.34 -23.07 -5.37
C SER A 153 -1.42 -21.94 -4.34
N ALA A 154 -0.41 -21.07 -4.27
CA ALA A 154 -0.38 -19.93 -3.37
C ALA A 154 -1.51 -18.94 -3.67
N VAL A 155 -1.68 -18.55 -4.93
CA VAL A 155 -2.77 -17.63 -5.31
C VAL A 155 -4.14 -18.25 -5.12
N ALA A 156 -4.30 -19.56 -5.41
CA ALA A 156 -5.54 -20.27 -5.15
C ALA A 156 -5.85 -20.34 -3.64
N GLY A 157 -4.83 -20.55 -2.80
CA GLY A 157 -4.97 -20.54 -1.35
C GLY A 157 -5.39 -19.18 -0.81
N MET A 158 -4.78 -18.10 -1.29
CA MET A 158 -5.17 -16.72 -0.93
C MET A 158 -6.65 -16.43 -1.23
N VAL A 159 -7.20 -16.99 -2.32
CA VAL A 159 -8.62 -16.83 -2.67
C VAL A 159 -9.51 -17.73 -1.82
N ARG A 160 -9.10 -18.98 -1.60
CA ARG A 160 -9.92 -19.97 -0.89
C ARG A 160 -10.02 -19.69 0.60
N TRP A 161 -8.96 -19.14 1.19
CA TRP A 161 -8.85 -18.85 2.62
C TRP A 161 -8.59 -17.37 2.84
N PRO A 162 -9.57 -16.50 2.55
CA PRO A 162 -9.44 -15.08 2.82
C PRO A 162 -9.26 -14.86 4.33
N PRO A 163 -8.59 -13.78 4.74
CA PRO A 163 -8.44 -13.49 6.15
C PRO A 163 -9.81 -13.32 6.81
N GLY A 164 -10.01 -13.99 7.96
CA GLY A 164 -11.25 -13.89 8.74
C GLY A 164 -11.57 -12.44 9.13
N GLN A 165 -12.86 -12.11 9.14
CA GLN A 165 -13.33 -10.83 9.67
C GLN A 165 -13.12 -10.83 11.19
N THR A 166 -12.57 -9.75 11.73
CA THR A 166 -12.55 -9.51 13.16
C THR A 166 -13.87 -8.88 13.58
N ASP A 167 -14.52 -9.45 14.61
CA ASP A 167 -15.90 -9.12 15.01
C ASP A 167 -16.08 -7.68 15.52
N THR A 168 -14.99 -6.96 15.82
CA THR A 168 -15.03 -5.58 16.28
C THR A 168 -13.81 -4.80 15.76
N LEU A 169 -13.94 -4.09 14.65
CA LEU A 169 -12.93 -3.11 14.22
C LEU A 169 -13.50 -1.70 14.39
N LYS A 170 -12.75 -0.88 15.13
CA LYS A 170 -12.96 0.57 15.15
C LYS A 170 -12.81 1.10 13.71
N PRO A 171 -13.52 2.17 13.32
CA PRO A 171 -13.26 2.79 12.02
C PRO A 171 -11.79 3.20 11.93
N CYS A 172 -11.15 2.86 10.83
CA CYS A 172 -9.72 3.09 10.63
C CYS A 172 -9.47 4.51 10.11
N VAL A 173 -8.44 5.17 10.62
CA VAL A 173 -8.03 6.52 10.26
C VAL A 173 -6.58 6.49 9.81
N ALA A 174 -6.32 7.04 8.63
CA ALA A 174 -4.96 7.26 8.15
C ALA A 174 -4.41 8.57 8.72
N MET A 175 -3.16 8.57 9.20
CA MET A 175 -2.51 9.76 9.73
C MET A 175 -1.08 9.90 9.24
N SER A 176 -0.68 11.10 8.81
CA SER A 176 0.71 11.40 8.42
C SER A 176 1.52 12.01 9.57
N MET A 177 2.80 11.66 9.66
CA MET A 177 3.71 12.08 10.72
C MET A 177 5.14 12.25 10.19
N PHE A 178 5.93 13.13 10.81
CA PHE A 178 7.38 13.23 10.62
C PHE A 178 8.05 13.46 11.98
N GLY A 179 9.37 13.21 12.10
CA GLY A 179 10.06 13.28 13.40
C GLY A 179 9.90 14.63 14.13
N VAL A 180 9.76 15.72 13.38
CA VAL A 180 9.56 17.08 13.92
C VAL A 180 8.08 17.43 14.19
N THR A 181 7.15 16.53 13.90
CA THR A 181 5.70 16.66 14.18
C THR A 181 5.16 15.50 15.04
N THR A 182 6.04 14.64 15.58
CA THR A 182 5.68 13.47 16.38
C THR A 182 4.83 13.83 17.60
N ARG A 183 5.16 14.92 18.31
CA ARG A 183 4.37 15.35 19.49
C ARG A 183 2.91 15.65 19.13
N CYS A 184 2.68 16.33 18.01
CA CYS A 184 1.34 16.55 17.49
C CYS A 184 0.64 15.24 17.15
N SER A 185 1.31 14.39 16.36
CA SER A 185 0.74 13.13 15.87
C SER A 185 0.39 12.17 17.00
N ASP A 186 1.25 12.02 18.00
CA ASP A 186 1.01 11.18 19.17
C ASP A 186 -0.15 11.69 20.02
N ALA A 187 -0.23 13.00 20.24
CA ALA A 187 -1.32 13.61 20.99
C ALA A 187 -2.67 13.47 20.26
N VAL A 188 -2.70 13.64 18.94
CA VAL A 188 -3.90 13.45 18.12
C VAL A 188 -4.33 11.98 18.12
N ARG A 189 -3.38 11.05 17.90
CA ARG A 189 -3.63 9.60 17.96
C ARG A 189 -4.25 9.20 19.29
N ALA A 190 -3.63 9.60 20.41
CA ALA A 190 -4.15 9.33 21.75
C ALA A 190 -5.55 9.94 21.97
N GLY A 191 -5.84 11.11 21.38
CA GLY A 191 -7.15 11.75 21.49
C GLY A 191 -8.30 11.06 20.72
N ILE A 192 -7.99 10.13 19.82
CA ILE A 192 -9.00 9.41 19.01
C ILE A 192 -8.95 7.89 19.18
N GLU A 193 -7.95 7.33 19.85
CA GLU A 193 -7.72 5.88 19.90
C GLU A 193 -8.84 5.09 20.62
N GLU A 194 -9.63 5.73 21.48
CA GLU A 194 -10.81 5.10 22.10
C GLU A 194 -11.87 4.74 21.05
N ASP A 195 -12.05 5.60 20.05
CA ASP A 195 -13.14 5.52 19.06
C ASP A 195 -12.66 4.97 17.70
N TYR A 196 -11.38 5.16 17.37
CA TYR A 196 -10.81 4.88 16.06
C TYR A 196 -9.55 4.02 16.14
N GLU A 197 -9.32 3.19 15.11
CA GLU A 197 -8.01 2.58 14.87
C GLU A 197 -7.19 3.55 14.01
N THR A 198 -5.91 3.78 14.34
CA THR A 198 -5.07 4.73 13.58
C THR A 198 -3.88 4.03 12.98
N ILE A 199 -3.67 4.21 11.67
CA ILE A 199 -2.46 3.78 10.96
C ILE A 199 -1.63 5.02 10.64
N VAL A 200 -0.43 5.07 11.22
CA VAL A 200 0.49 6.22 11.10
C VAL A 200 1.50 5.97 10.00
N PHE A 201 1.63 6.94 9.09
CA PHE A 201 2.54 6.91 7.96
C PHE A 201 3.62 7.97 8.13
N HIS A 202 4.88 7.54 8.03
CA HIS A 202 6.01 8.45 8.05
C HIS A 202 6.11 9.17 6.70
N ALA A 203 6.03 10.49 6.68
CA ALA A 203 5.95 11.33 5.47
C ALA A 203 7.31 11.40 4.71
N THR A 204 7.73 10.28 4.14
CA THR A 204 9.02 10.09 3.45
C THR A 204 8.85 9.88 1.94
N GLY A 205 7.75 10.38 1.37
CA GLY A 205 7.32 10.15 -0.01
C GLY A 205 6.58 8.82 -0.15
N SER A 206 7.28 7.72 0.17
CA SER A 206 6.67 6.38 0.17
C SER A 206 5.57 6.23 1.23
N GLY A 207 5.64 6.98 2.32
CA GLY A 207 4.60 6.95 3.35
C GLY A 207 3.30 7.60 2.90
N GLY A 208 3.35 8.79 2.29
CA GLY A 208 2.17 9.40 1.65
C GLY A 208 1.58 8.52 0.56
N GLN A 209 2.42 7.92 -0.29
CA GLN A 209 1.96 6.97 -1.31
C GLN A 209 1.28 5.73 -0.71
N ALA A 210 1.82 5.17 0.38
CA ALA A 210 1.21 4.05 1.09
C ALA A 210 -0.11 4.44 1.77
N MET A 211 -0.16 5.63 2.37
CA MET A 211 -1.36 6.19 2.98
C MET A 211 -2.48 6.34 1.95
N GLU A 212 -2.17 6.93 0.79
CA GLU A 212 -3.14 7.11 -0.28
C GLU A 212 -3.56 5.78 -0.92
N LYS A 213 -2.64 4.83 -1.05
CA LYS A 213 -3.01 3.49 -1.49
C LYS A 213 -3.99 2.81 -0.52
N LEU A 214 -3.82 3.01 0.79
CA LEU A 214 -4.76 2.53 1.81
C LEU A 214 -6.15 3.21 1.68
N ILE A 215 -6.17 4.51 1.39
CA ILE A 215 -7.38 5.29 1.11
C ILE A 215 -8.12 4.76 -0.11
N GLU A 216 -7.45 4.64 -1.26
CA GLU A 216 -8.06 4.13 -2.50
C GLU A 216 -8.58 2.70 -2.37
N SER A 217 -7.96 1.92 -1.48
CA SER A 217 -8.34 0.54 -1.22
C SER A 217 -9.55 0.42 -0.29
N GLY A 218 -10.09 1.53 0.21
CA GLY A 218 -11.30 1.56 1.05
C GLY A 218 -11.07 1.08 2.49
N PHE A 219 -9.82 1.06 2.96
CA PHE A 219 -9.50 0.61 4.32
C PHE A 219 -9.74 1.65 5.39
N VAL A 220 -9.90 2.93 5.04
CA VAL A 220 -10.03 4.03 6.01
C VAL A 220 -11.36 4.75 5.88
N SER A 221 -11.81 5.32 6.99
CA SER A 221 -13.06 6.06 7.12
C SER A 221 -12.82 7.58 7.26
N GLY A 222 -11.59 8.00 7.51
CA GLY A 222 -11.19 9.39 7.63
C GLY A 222 -9.67 9.55 7.58
N VAL A 223 -9.22 10.79 7.42
CA VAL A 223 -7.81 11.12 7.24
C VAL A 223 -7.39 12.30 8.14
N LEU A 224 -6.23 12.16 8.77
CA LEU A 224 -5.53 13.19 9.53
C LEU A 224 -4.17 13.45 8.88
N ASP A 225 -4.16 14.28 7.83
CA ASP A 225 -2.94 14.59 7.09
C ASP A 225 -2.19 15.77 7.74
N LEU A 226 -1.66 15.54 8.94
CA LEU A 226 -1.04 16.57 9.78
C LEU A 226 0.32 17.03 9.26
N THR A 227 1.02 16.15 8.54
CA THR A 227 2.39 16.38 8.05
C THR A 227 2.46 16.24 6.54
N THR A 228 2.50 17.38 5.85
CA THR A 228 2.42 17.49 4.38
C THR A 228 3.75 17.83 3.73
N THR A 229 4.88 17.64 4.45
CA THR A 229 6.27 17.91 4.04
C THR A 229 6.66 17.34 2.66
N GLU A 230 6.06 16.21 2.25
CA GLU A 230 6.30 15.59 0.94
C GLU A 230 5.99 16.53 -0.24
N VAL A 231 5.13 17.55 -0.03
CA VAL A 231 4.85 18.60 -1.02
C VAL A 231 6.04 19.55 -1.17
N ALA A 232 6.76 19.87 -0.09
CA ALA A 232 7.95 20.71 -0.18
C ALA A 232 9.04 20.02 -1.01
N ASP A 233 9.22 18.72 -0.80
CA ASP A 233 10.12 17.89 -1.60
C ASP A 233 9.69 17.82 -3.07
N GLU A 234 8.41 17.64 -3.37
CA GLU A 234 7.91 17.63 -4.76
C GLU A 234 8.12 18.97 -5.47
N VAL A 235 7.79 20.07 -4.80
CA VAL A 235 7.83 21.42 -5.40
C VAL A 235 9.27 21.90 -5.61
N VAL A 236 10.18 21.59 -4.70
CA VAL A 236 11.55 22.13 -4.70
C VAL A 236 12.58 21.14 -5.27
N GLY A 237 12.28 19.84 -5.26
CA GLY A 237 13.17 18.77 -5.74
C GLY A 237 13.98 18.09 -4.63
N GLY A 238 13.32 17.77 -3.51
CA GLY A 238 13.85 16.92 -2.44
C GLY A 238 13.74 15.43 -2.75
N VAL A 239 14.30 14.58 -1.89
CA VAL A 239 14.41 13.13 -2.10
C VAL A 239 13.23 12.32 -1.54
N LEU A 240 12.38 12.94 -0.73
CA LEU A 240 11.23 12.33 -0.05
C LEU A 240 9.89 12.85 -0.64
N SER A 241 9.85 13.09 -1.96
CA SER A 241 8.61 13.42 -2.66
C SER A 241 7.65 12.22 -2.73
N ALA A 242 6.36 12.50 -2.54
CA ALA A 242 5.28 11.54 -2.78
C ALA A 242 4.74 11.59 -4.23
N GLY A 243 5.23 12.50 -5.06
CA GLY A 243 4.83 12.70 -6.45
C GLY A 243 3.71 13.74 -6.63
N PRO A 244 3.44 14.13 -7.89
CA PRO A 244 2.47 15.18 -8.23
C PRO A 244 1.01 14.78 -7.96
N GLU A 245 0.74 13.49 -7.75
CA GLU A 245 -0.58 12.96 -7.39
C GLU A 245 -0.90 13.12 -5.90
N ARG A 246 0.01 13.64 -5.05
CA ARG A 246 -0.26 13.81 -3.62
C ARG A 246 -1.59 14.55 -3.37
N PHE A 247 -2.36 13.99 -2.45
CA PHE A 247 -3.75 14.27 -2.05
C PHE A 247 -4.86 13.71 -2.95
N ASP A 248 -4.57 13.25 -4.17
CA ASP A 248 -5.59 12.82 -5.12
C ASP A 248 -6.51 11.74 -4.56
N ALA A 249 -5.99 10.75 -3.83
CA ALA A 249 -6.82 9.69 -3.28
C ALA A 249 -7.81 10.22 -2.24
N ILE A 250 -7.36 11.14 -1.37
CA ILE A 250 -8.20 11.81 -0.37
C ILE A 250 -9.33 12.57 -1.06
N ILE A 251 -8.97 13.35 -2.07
CA ILE A 251 -9.89 14.21 -2.81
C ILE A 251 -10.91 13.40 -3.62
N LYS A 252 -10.46 12.38 -4.37
CA LYS A 252 -11.32 11.53 -5.22
C LYS A 252 -12.29 10.69 -4.40
N THR A 253 -11.87 10.20 -3.23
CA THR A 253 -12.75 9.40 -2.35
C THR A 253 -13.74 10.25 -1.57
N GLY A 254 -13.45 11.54 -1.36
CA GLY A 254 -14.32 12.44 -0.61
C GLY A 254 -14.42 12.10 0.89
N LEU A 255 -13.44 11.37 1.43
CA LEU A 255 -13.40 11.02 2.85
C LEU A 255 -13.24 12.29 3.71
N PRO A 256 -13.82 12.32 4.93
CA PRO A 256 -13.56 13.39 5.88
C PRO A 256 -12.06 13.51 6.16
N CYS A 257 -11.52 14.72 5.99
CA CYS A 257 -10.09 14.98 6.11
C CYS A 257 -9.81 16.23 6.94
N VAL A 258 -8.96 16.09 7.96
CA VAL A 258 -8.31 17.23 8.60
C VAL A 258 -6.85 17.25 8.16
N MET A 259 -6.44 18.34 7.52
CA MET A 259 -5.09 18.54 7.01
C MET A 259 -4.37 19.62 7.81
N SER A 260 -3.05 19.56 7.88
CA SER A 260 -2.22 20.66 8.37
C SER A 260 -0.94 20.83 7.54
N LEU A 261 -0.09 21.73 8.00
CA LEU A 261 1.07 22.27 7.28
C LEU A 261 2.39 21.71 7.84
N GLY A 262 2.31 20.60 8.57
CA GLY A 262 3.43 20.05 9.32
C GLY A 262 4.66 19.81 8.46
N ALA A 263 5.80 20.29 8.95
CA ALA A 263 7.11 20.15 8.34
C ALA A 263 7.23 20.72 6.90
N LEU A 264 6.35 21.65 6.48
CA LEU A 264 6.51 22.37 5.20
C LEU A 264 7.67 23.39 5.22
N ASP A 265 8.33 23.56 6.36
CA ASP A 265 9.54 24.36 6.54
C ASP A 265 10.80 23.68 5.98
N MET A 266 10.75 22.42 5.54
CA MET A 266 11.94 21.68 5.12
C MET A 266 11.76 20.93 3.81
N VAL A 267 12.87 20.87 3.05
CA VAL A 267 13.08 19.98 1.91
C VAL A 267 14.16 18.98 2.29
N ASN A 268 13.93 17.70 2.03
CA ASN A 268 14.80 16.63 2.51
C ASN A 268 15.84 16.22 1.46
N PHE A 269 17.07 16.02 1.91
CA PHE A 269 18.17 15.46 1.14
C PHE A 269 18.87 14.36 1.94
N GLY A 270 19.77 13.64 1.27
CA GLY A 270 20.64 12.66 1.92
C GLY A 270 21.74 13.32 2.78
N ALA A 271 22.86 12.61 2.91
CA ALA A 271 24.06 13.12 3.58
C ALA A 271 24.46 14.51 3.05
N ARG A 272 25.12 15.32 3.89
CA ARG A 272 25.44 16.73 3.62
C ARG A 272 26.14 16.94 2.26
N ASP A 273 27.02 16.02 1.89
CA ASP A 273 27.83 16.07 0.67
C ASP A 273 27.05 15.63 -0.58
N SER A 274 25.90 14.97 -0.39
CA SER A 274 24.99 14.58 -1.49
C SER A 274 24.03 15.70 -1.90
N VAL A 275 23.96 16.80 -1.13
CA VAL A 275 23.09 17.94 -1.43
C VAL A 275 23.56 18.58 -2.74
N PRO A 276 22.69 18.74 -3.77
CA PRO A 276 23.07 19.34 -5.04
C PRO A 276 23.74 20.71 -4.88
N ALA A 277 24.81 20.96 -5.65
CA ALA A 277 25.63 22.17 -5.51
C ALA A 277 24.84 23.48 -5.63
N MET A 278 23.76 23.49 -6.42
CA MET A 278 22.86 24.63 -6.57
C MET A 278 22.17 25.04 -5.24
N TRP A 279 22.07 24.13 -4.28
CA TRP A 279 21.48 24.35 -2.97
C TRP A 279 22.51 24.63 -1.86
N SER A 280 23.81 24.64 -2.18
CA SER A 280 24.89 24.76 -1.19
C SER A 280 24.82 26.04 -0.33
N ASN A 281 24.32 27.14 -0.89
CA ASN A 281 24.16 28.43 -0.21
C ASN A 281 22.85 28.57 0.59
N ARG A 282 22.03 27.52 0.62
CA ARG A 282 20.77 27.51 1.35
C ARG A 282 21.02 27.26 2.83
N LYS A 283 20.00 27.54 3.65
CA LYS A 283 20.03 27.27 5.09
C LYS A 283 19.82 25.77 5.32
N LEU A 284 20.94 25.07 5.52
CA LEU A 284 20.98 23.61 5.65
C LEU A 284 21.18 23.21 7.13
N HIS A 285 20.43 22.20 7.57
CA HIS A 285 20.52 21.62 8.89
C HIS A 285 20.82 20.13 8.78
N THR A 286 21.97 19.69 9.30
CA THR A 286 22.33 18.28 9.33
C THR A 286 21.59 17.60 10.47
N HIS A 287 20.57 16.81 10.13
CA HIS A 287 19.78 16.10 11.13
C HIS A 287 20.54 14.89 11.67
N ASN A 288 21.18 14.13 10.77
CA ASN A 288 22.11 13.06 11.09
C ASN A 288 23.10 12.86 9.92
N ALA A 289 23.96 11.84 10.00
CA ALA A 289 24.97 11.58 8.97
C ALA A 289 24.36 11.35 7.57
N GLU A 290 23.14 10.81 7.50
CA GLU A 290 22.46 10.40 6.27
C GLU A 290 21.38 11.37 5.80
N VAL A 291 21.03 12.40 6.60
CA VAL A 291 19.89 13.28 6.33
C VAL A 291 20.25 14.75 6.58
N THR A 292 20.05 15.56 5.55
CA THR A 292 20.17 17.02 5.60
C THR A 292 18.85 17.66 5.21
N LEU A 293 18.39 18.60 6.04
CA LEU A 293 17.19 19.38 5.81
C LEU A 293 17.57 20.74 5.23
N MET A 294 16.79 21.24 4.28
CA MET A 294 16.94 22.58 3.70
C MET A 294 15.71 23.44 4.01
N ARG A 295 15.90 24.61 4.62
CA ARG A 295 14.78 25.52 4.96
C ARG A 295 14.12 26.05 3.68
N THR A 296 12.82 25.87 3.56
CA THR A 296 11.99 26.49 2.50
C THR A 296 11.95 28.01 2.64
N THR A 297 11.95 28.71 1.51
CA THR A 297 11.85 30.17 1.43
C THR A 297 10.40 30.64 1.32
N PRO A 298 10.13 31.95 1.51
CA PRO A 298 8.80 32.51 1.25
C PRO A 298 8.25 32.23 -0.16
N GLU A 299 9.10 32.25 -1.20
CA GLU A 299 8.66 31.99 -2.58
C GLU A 299 8.28 30.51 -2.80
N GLU A 300 9.09 29.59 -2.27
CA GLU A 300 8.79 28.15 -2.30
C GLU A 300 7.52 27.84 -1.50
N ASN A 301 7.31 28.50 -0.36
CA ASN A 301 6.08 28.37 0.42
C ASN A 301 4.83 28.83 -0.34
N ARG A 302 4.93 29.84 -1.22
CA ARG A 302 3.83 30.20 -2.12
C ARG A 302 3.58 29.14 -3.20
N LEU A 303 4.62 28.49 -3.71
CA LEU A 303 4.48 27.37 -4.64
C LEU A 303 3.83 26.15 -3.97
N ILE A 304 4.25 25.83 -2.74
CA ILE A 304 3.64 24.79 -1.89
C ILE A 304 2.17 25.10 -1.63
N ALA A 305 1.84 26.34 -1.26
CA ALA A 305 0.46 26.80 -1.09
C ALA A 305 -0.38 26.57 -2.36
N ARG A 306 0.17 26.91 -3.54
CA ARG A 306 -0.49 26.68 -4.84
C ARG A 306 -0.75 25.20 -5.08
N PHE A 307 0.24 24.35 -4.88
CA PHE A 307 0.08 22.90 -5.02
C PHE A 307 -1.06 22.36 -4.16
N ILE A 308 -1.06 22.71 -2.86
CA ILE A 308 -2.11 22.27 -1.93
C ILE A 308 -3.46 22.83 -2.36
N ALA A 309 -3.53 24.13 -2.66
CA ALA A 309 -4.77 24.81 -3.03
C ALA A 309 -5.40 24.21 -4.30
N ASP A 310 -4.60 23.91 -5.33
CA ASP A 310 -5.06 23.33 -6.58
C ASP A 310 -5.76 21.97 -6.34
N LYS A 311 -5.20 21.15 -5.44
CA LYS A 311 -5.79 19.86 -5.05
C LYS A 311 -7.06 20.06 -4.21
N VAL A 312 -6.96 20.74 -3.06
CA VAL A 312 -8.07 20.85 -2.11
C VAL A 312 -9.28 21.60 -2.67
N ASN A 313 -9.07 22.51 -3.64
CA ASN A 313 -10.16 23.22 -4.33
C ASN A 313 -11.08 22.31 -5.14
N THR A 314 -10.61 21.11 -5.50
CA THR A 314 -11.40 20.09 -6.20
C THR A 314 -12.10 19.11 -5.24
N SER A 315 -11.85 19.19 -3.92
CA SER A 315 -12.54 18.39 -2.92
C SER A 315 -14.04 18.62 -2.92
N THR A 316 -14.79 17.52 -2.88
CA THR A 316 -16.24 17.50 -2.65
C THR A 316 -16.59 17.02 -1.24
N GLY A 317 -15.67 16.32 -0.57
CA GLY A 317 -15.84 15.80 0.79
C GLY A 317 -15.54 16.82 1.90
N PRO A 318 -15.94 16.54 3.16
CA PRO A 318 -15.61 17.38 4.31
C PRO A 318 -14.10 17.49 4.50
N LEU A 319 -13.56 18.71 4.42
CA LEU A 319 -12.14 18.98 4.53
C LEU A 319 -11.90 20.23 5.38
N THR A 320 -11.05 20.13 6.39
CA THR A 320 -10.61 21.29 7.17
C THR A 320 -9.08 21.38 7.14
N LEU A 321 -8.56 22.51 6.68
CA LEU A 321 -7.13 22.82 6.71
C LEU A 321 -6.81 23.67 7.94
N LEU A 322 -5.92 23.18 8.80
CA LEU A 322 -5.50 23.83 10.04
C LEU A 322 -4.12 24.49 9.87
N ILE A 323 -4.06 25.79 10.10
CA ILE A 323 -2.85 26.61 10.08
C ILE A 323 -2.30 26.74 11.51
N PRO A 324 -1.11 26.18 11.84
CA PRO A 324 -0.45 26.40 13.12
C PRO A 324 0.33 27.72 13.11
N GLU A 325 -0.22 28.78 13.70
CA GLU A 325 0.31 30.14 13.54
C GLU A 325 1.71 30.37 14.15
N LYS A 326 2.14 29.53 15.09
CA LYS A 326 3.41 29.73 15.82
C LYS A 326 4.53 28.79 15.38
N GLY A 327 4.36 28.07 14.28
CA GLY A 327 5.38 27.19 13.73
C GLY A 327 4.82 25.90 13.17
N VAL A 328 5.37 25.46 12.04
CA VAL A 328 4.94 24.23 11.34
C VAL A 328 5.76 23.00 11.73
N SER A 329 6.81 23.13 12.54
CA SER A 329 7.63 22.00 12.99
C SER A 329 8.31 22.24 14.34
N ALA A 330 8.92 21.22 14.92
CA ALA A 330 9.72 21.35 16.13
C ALA A 330 10.98 22.22 15.95
N ILE A 331 11.45 22.40 14.72
CA ILE A 331 12.63 23.22 14.39
C ILE A 331 12.27 24.59 13.80
N ASP A 332 10.97 24.87 13.64
CA ASP A 332 10.42 26.12 13.16
C ASP A 332 9.58 26.80 14.25
N VAL A 333 10.25 27.20 15.32
CA VAL A 333 9.68 27.91 16.47
C VAL A 333 10.71 28.89 17.01
N PRO A 334 10.34 29.97 17.74
CA PRO A 334 11.30 30.96 18.21
C PRO A 334 12.57 30.35 18.85
N GLY A 335 13.74 30.71 18.31
CA GLY A 335 15.05 30.21 18.77
C GLY A 335 15.51 28.89 18.14
N ALA A 336 14.67 28.22 17.36
CA ALA A 336 15.02 26.99 16.66
C ALA A 336 15.66 27.28 15.28
N PRO A 337 16.41 26.31 14.71
CA PRO A 337 17.22 26.55 13.52
C PRO A 337 16.44 27.03 12.31
N PHE A 338 15.20 26.59 12.10
CA PHE A 338 14.40 26.90 10.91
C PHE A 338 13.34 27.97 11.15
N TYR A 339 13.28 28.59 12.33
CA TYR A 339 12.33 29.67 12.60
C TYR A 339 12.41 30.79 11.56
N ASP A 340 11.31 30.98 10.83
CA ASP A 340 11.17 32.00 9.80
C ASP A 340 9.68 32.40 9.65
N PRO A 341 9.20 33.37 10.45
CA PRO A 341 7.80 33.78 10.41
C PRO A 341 7.38 34.44 9.09
N ASP A 342 8.33 34.93 8.28
CA ASP A 342 8.04 35.49 6.97
C ASP A 342 7.74 34.38 5.95
N ALA A 343 8.47 33.27 6.01
CA ALA A 343 8.20 32.09 5.19
C ALA A 343 6.85 31.45 5.53
N ASP A 344 6.57 31.29 6.82
CA ASP A 344 5.29 30.73 7.29
C ASP A 344 4.13 31.68 6.97
N GLY A 345 4.33 32.98 7.18
CA GLY A 345 3.35 34.00 6.82
C GLY A 345 3.02 33.98 5.32
N ALA A 346 4.02 33.79 4.45
CA ALA A 346 3.82 33.64 3.01
C ALA A 346 3.00 32.39 2.65
N LEU A 347 3.25 31.25 3.30
CA LEU A 347 2.47 30.03 3.14
C LEU A 347 1.00 30.26 3.52
N PHE A 348 0.77 30.80 4.72
CA PHE A 348 -0.56 30.94 5.30
C PHE A 348 -1.42 31.92 4.50
N GLN A 349 -0.87 33.09 4.17
CA GLN A 349 -1.58 34.11 3.38
C GLN A 349 -1.92 33.61 1.98
N GLU A 350 -1.01 32.88 1.33
CA GLU A 350 -1.25 32.37 -0.02
C GLU A 350 -2.30 31.25 -0.02
N LEU A 351 -2.31 30.37 0.98
CA LEU A 351 -3.37 29.38 1.18
C LEU A 351 -4.74 30.03 1.39
N GLU A 352 -4.84 31.02 2.28
CA GLU A 352 -6.09 31.74 2.53
C GLU A 352 -6.60 32.48 1.28
N ARG A 353 -5.69 32.96 0.43
CA ARG A 353 -6.03 33.62 -0.84
C ARG A 353 -6.55 32.63 -1.89
N LEU A 354 -5.99 31.43 -1.95
CA LEU A 354 -6.25 30.47 -3.02
C LEU A 354 -7.33 29.43 -2.69
N VAL A 355 -7.43 29.01 -1.43
CA VAL A 355 -8.40 28.00 -1.00
C VAL A 355 -9.80 28.62 -0.95
N LYS A 356 -10.71 28.08 -1.76
CA LYS A 356 -12.10 28.53 -1.82
C LYS A 356 -12.88 27.93 -0.66
N VAL A 357 -13.22 28.70 0.36
CA VAL A 357 -14.02 28.23 1.50
C VAL A 357 -15.45 27.88 1.06
N THR A 358 -15.96 26.72 1.50
CA THR A 358 -17.33 26.24 1.26
C THR A 358 -17.88 25.59 2.53
N ALA A 359 -19.16 25.24 2.59
CA ALA A 359 -19.72 24.53 3.74
C ALA A 359 -18.98 23.23 4.11
N SER A 360 -18.42 22.53 3.12
CA SER A 360 -17.63 21.31 3.30
C SER A 360 -16.12 21.52 3.28
N ARG A 361 -15.62 22.73 2.99
CA ARG A 361 -14.18 23.02 2.95
C ARG A 361 -13.85 24.28 3.74
N GLN A 362 -13.13 24.11 4.84
CA GLN A 362 -12.79 25.18 5.77
C GLN A 362 -11.28 25.34 5.89
N ILE A 363 -10.85 26.56 6.21
CA ILE A 363 -9.47 26.89 6.60
C ILE A 363 -9.52 27.60 7.95
N LYS A 364 -8.72 27.15 8.91
CA LYS A 364 -8.77 27.64 10.30
C LYS A 364 -7.37 27.93 10.81
N ARG A 365 -7.17 29.14 11.33
CA ARG A 365 -5.97 29.53 12.07
C ARG A 365 -6.07 29.08 13.51
N ILE A 366 -5.03 28.40 13.97
CA ILE A 366 -4.91 27.91 15.33
C ILE A 366 -3.71 28.65 15.98
N PRO A 367 -3.92 29.43 17.06
CA PRO A 367 -2.91 30.35 17.61
C PRO A 367 -1.83 29.64 18.45
N HIS A 368 -1.32 28.52 17.92
CA HIS A 368 -0.42 27.58 18.55
C HIS A 368 0.57 27.01 17.53
N ALA A 369 1.72 26.53 18.00
CA ALA A 369 2.63 25.79 17.15
C ALA A 369 2.05 24.38 16.94
N ILE A 370 2.43 23.72 15.84
CA ILE A 370 1.86 22.40 15.50
C ILE A 370 2.01 21.37 16.64
N ASN A 371 3.10 21.45 17.41
CA ASN A 371 3.42 20.51 18.48
C ASN A 371 2.91 20.94 19.87
N ASP A 372 2.20 22.06 19.97
CA ASP A 372 1.52 22.43 21.22
C ASP A 372 0.33 21.49 21.44
N ALA A 373 0.06 21.14 22.70
CA ALA A 373 -1.05 20.24 23.06
C ALA A 373 -2.41 20.82 22.63
N GLU A 374 -2.54 22.14 22.65
CA GLU A 374 -3.72 22.89 22.23
C GLU A 374 -4.00 22.73 20.74
N PHE A 375 -2.95 22.69 19.90
CA PHE A 375 -3.12 22.43 18.47
C PHE A 375 -3.68 21.02 18.24
N ALA A 376 -3.10 20.01 18.90
CA ALA A 376 -3.58 18.63 18.82
C ALA A 376 -5.04 18.49 19.29
N LYS A 377 -5.43 19.16 20.38
CA LYS A 377 -6.83 19.20 20.86
C LYS A 377 -7.78 19.77 19.80
N GLN A 378 -7.39 20.86 19.13
CA GLN A 378 -8.17 21.44 18.05
C GLN A 378 -8.27 20.49 16.86
N ALA A 379 -7.18 19.86 16.45
CA ALA A 379 -7.20 18.86 15.36
C ALA A 379 -8.16 17.70 15.66
N VAL A 380 -8.16 17.19 16.91
CA VAL A 380 -9.10 16.14 17.34
C VAL A 380 -10.54 16.63 17.33
N GLN A 381 -10.80 17.83 17.85
CA GLN A 381 -12.14 18.41 17.86
C GLN A 381 -12.71 18.60 16.45
N GLU A 382 -11.89 19.16 15.55
CA GLU A 382 -12.24 19.37 14.15
C GLU A 382 -12.49 18.04 13.44
N PHE A 383 -11.63 17.04 13.66
CA PHE A 383 -11.79 15.71 13.11
C PHE A 383 -13.12 15.09 13.54
N ARG A 384 -13.41 15.07 14.85
CA ARG A 384 -14.68 14.55 15.40
C ARG A 384 -15.90 15.30 14.84
N SER A 385 -15.77 16.58 14.49
CA SER A 385 -16.88 17.38 13.96
C SER A 385 -17.25 17.07 12.52
N ILE A 386 -16.27 16.64 11.70
CA ILE A 386 -16.48 16.32 10.28
C ILE A 386 -16.63 14.82 10.03
N MET A 387 -16.24 13.98 10.99
CA MET A 387 -16.47 12.55 10.93
C MET A 387 -17.96 12.24 11.09
N PRO A 388 -18.52 11.34 10.27
CA PRO A 388 -19.84 10.80 10.51
C PRO A 388 -19.92 10.21 11.91
N ALA A 389 -21.09 10.33 12.56
CA ALA A 389 -21.34 9.62 13.81
C ALA A 389 -20.99 8.13 13.62
N PRO A 390 -20.31 7.48 14.59
CA PRO A 390 -19.93 6.09 14.46
C PRO A 390 -21.18 5.26 14.14
N ALA A 391 -21.26 4.72 12.93
CA ALA A 391 -22.32 3.78 12.61
C ALA A 391 -22.15 2.58 13.56
N ALA A 392 -23.20 2.22 14.29
CA ALA A 392 -23.23 1.00 15.09
C ALA A 392 -22.69 -0.15 14.23
N THR A 393 -21.55 -0.72 14.64
CA THR A 393 -20.86 -1.89 14.06
C THR A 393 -21.44 -2.33 12.72
N ARG A 394 -21.05 -1.66 11.63
CA ARG A 394 -21.21 -2.25 10.30
C ARG A 394 -20.23 -3.41 10.24
N GLU A 395 -20.72 -4.62 10.03
CA GLU A 395 -19.90 -5.74 9.57
C GLU A 395 -19.05 -5.21 8.41
N ARG A 396 -17.72 -5.21 8.57
CA ARG A 396 -16.82 -4.95 7.45
C ARG A 396 -16.96 -6.14 6.52
N SER A 397 -17.79 -6.02 5.49
CA SER A 397 -17.56 -6.81 4.29
C SER A 397 -16.17 -6.42 3.80
N ALA A 398 -15.22 -7.36 3.83
CA ALA A 398 -14.04 -7.28 2.97
C ALA A 398 -14.49 -6.83 1.56
N PRO A 399 -13.69 -6.06 0.79
CA PRO A 399 -14.06 -5.68 -0.56
C PRO A 399 -14.64 -6.90 -1.27
N ALA A 400 -15.90 -6.79 -1.71
CA ALA A 400 -16.80 -7.92 -1.91
C ALA A 400 -16.20 -8.96 -2.86
N HIS A 401 -15.44 -9.90 -2.33
CA HIS A 401 -15.17 -11.17 -2.96
C HIS A 401 -16.45 -11.97 -2.77
N ARG A 402 -17.26 -12.05 -3.82
CA ARG A 402 -18.35 -13.02 -3.87
C ARG A 402 -17.72 -14.39 -3.64
N ALA A 403 -17.83 -14.90 -2.42
CA ALA A 403 -17.56 -16.29 -2.13
C ALA A 403 -18.55 -17.11 -2.97
N HIS A 404 -18.06 -17.71 -4.06
CA HIS A 404 -18.85 -18.67 -4.80
C HIS A 404 -19.03 -19.89 -3.90
N ALA A 405 -20.29 -20.26 -3.62
CA ALA A 405 -20.63 -21.50 -2.98
C ALA A 405 -20.03 -22.66 -3.80
N ALA A 406 -19.00 -23.31 -3.26
CA ALA A 406 -18.38 -24.46 -3.88
C ALA A 406 -19.34 -25.66 -3.83
N SER A 407 -19.66 -26.24 -4.99
CA SER A 407 -20.23 -27.58 -5.04
C SER A 407 -19.21 -28.60 -4.51
N PRO A 408 -19.63 -29.68 -3.83
CA PRO A 408 -18.71 -30.60 -3.18
C PRO A 408 -17.95 -31.40 -4.25
N VAL A 409 -16.65 -31.14 -4.39
CA VAL A 409 -15.71 -31.99 -5.14
C VAL A 409 -14.78 -32.62 -4.12
N THR A 410 -14.85 -33.95 -4.01
CA THR A 410 -13.97 -34.77 -3.17
C THR A 410 -12.51 -34.62 -3.60
N THR A 411 -11.76 -33.77 -2.90
CA THR A 411 -10.28 -33.75 -2.91
C THR A 411 -9.81 -33.78 -1.46
N THR A 412 -9.25 -34.90 -1.03
CA THR A 412 -9.12 -35.35 0.37
C THR A 412 -8.07 -34.65 1.25
N VAL A 413 -7.70 -33.38 0.99
CA VAL A 413 -6.62 -32.73 1.76
C VAL A 413 -6.90 -31.29 2.21
N PHE A 414 -7.87 -30.57 1.66
CA PHE A 414 -7.94 -29.10 1.90
C PHE A 414 -9.34 -28.54 2.18
N ASP A 415 -10.32 -29.38 2.51
CA ASP A 415 -11.68 -28.93 2.81
C ASP A 415 -11.94 -28.93 4.32
N THR A 416 -11.62 -27.82 4.98
CA THR A 416 -12.46 -27.14 5.99
C THR A 416 -11.61 -26.09 6.71
N VAL A 417 -11.91 -24.80 6.52
CA VAL A 417 -11.56 -23.79 7.53
C VAL A 417 -12.77 -23.59 8.42
N PRO A 418 -12.68 -23.85 9.73
CA PRO A 418 -13.77 -23.55 10.66
C PRO A 418 -14.04 -22.04 10.71
N ALA A 419 -15.32 -21.66 10.87
CA ALA A 419 -15.75 -20.26 10.98
C ALA A 419 -15.10 -19.49 12.16
N THR A 420 -14.50 -20.23 13.09
CA THR A 420 -13.68 -19.71 14.18
C THR A 420 -12.33 -20.39 14.14
N LEU A 421 -11.25 -19.59 14.15
CA LEU A 421 -9.89 -20.10 14.17
C LEU A 421 -9.64 -20.78 15.54
N PRO A 422 -9.20 -22.05 15.58
CA PRO A 422 -8.87 -22.73 16.82
C PRO A 422 -7.75 -21.99 17.57
N ALA A 423 -7.66 -22.24 18.87
CA ALA A 423 -6.50 -21.82 19.64
C ALA A 423 -5.34 -22.76 19.32
N ALA A 424 -4.24 -22.23 18.79
CA ALA A 424 -3.02 -23.00 18.62
C ALA A 424 -2.50 -23.44 20.01
N VAL A 425 -2.66 -24.72 20.36
CA VAL A 425 -2.19 -25.28 21.63
C VAL A 425 -0.89 -26.05 21.38
N PRO A 426 0.26 -25.61 21.91
CA PRO A 426 1.48 -26.40 21.84
C PRO A 426 1.34 -27.69 22.67
N GLY A 427 1.55 -28.85 22.03
CA GLY A 427 1.53 -30.16 22.67
C GLY A 427 2.94 -30.65 23.05
N PRO A 428 3.06 -31.59 24.01
CA PRO A 428 4.29 -32.34 24.27
C PRO A 428 4.84 -33.02 23.01
N ARG A 429 6.17 -33.14 22.91
CA ARG A 429 6.86 -33.83 21.81
C ARG A 429 6.30 -35.23 21.55
N ASP A 430 5.96 -35.94 22.62
CA ASP A 430 5.49 -37.32 22.57
C ASP A 430 4.09 -37.45 21.94
N ASP A 431 3.31 -36.36 21.90
CA ASP A 431 2.02 -36.31 21.22
C ASP A 431 2.17 -35.88 19.75
N ILE A 432 3.18 -35.05 19.44
CA ILE A 432 3.40 -34.51 18.10
C ILE A 432 4.03 -35.56 17.16
N LEU A 433 5.04 -36.29 17.64
CA LEU A 433 5.79 -37.24 16.80
C LEU A 433 4.90 -38.31 16.15
N PRO A 434 4.02 -39.02 16.89
CA PRO A 434 3.14 -40.03 16.29
C PRO A 434 2.27 -39.47 15.17
N ARG A 435 1.72 -38.25 15.35
CA ARG A 435 0.89 -37.57 14.34
C ARG A 435 1.68 -37.28 13.06
N LEU A 436 2.91 -36.79 13.17
CA LEU A 436 3.77 -36.55 12.00
C LEU A 436 4.13 -37.86 11.28
N HIS A 437 4.39 -38.94 12.03
CA HIS A 437 4.63 -40.26 11.45
C HIS A 437 3.41 -40.79 10.70
N GLU A 438 2.19 -40.55 11.20
CA GLU A 438 0.94 -40.91 10.52
C GLU A 438 0.76 -40.13 9.21
N VAL A 439 1.04 -38.83 9.20
CA VAL A 439 1.01 -37.99 7.99
C VAL A 439 1.97 -38.55 6.93
N LEU A 440 3.22 -38.87 7.32
CA LEU A 440 4.20 -39.49 6.43
C LEU A 440 3.74 -40.87 5.93
N ALA A 441 3.18 -41.70 6.81
CA ALA A 441 2.69 -43.03 6.47
C ALA A 441 1.51 -42.98 5.48
N SER A 442 0.72 -41.90 5.51
CA SER A 442 -0.36 -41.65 4.54
C SER A 442 0.12 -41.15 3.18
N GLY A 443 1.44 -41.00 2.99
CA GLY A 443 2.04 -40.49 1.75
C GLY A 443 1.83 -38.98 1.54
N LYS A 444 1.38 -38.27 2.57
CA LYS A 444 1.19 -36.81 2.55
C LYS A 444 2.49 -36.11 2.97
N PRO A 445 2.85 -34.98 2.35
CA PRO A 445 3.99 -34.17 2.81
C PRO A 445 3.66 -33.53 4.16
N ILE A 446 4.67 -33.38 5.02
CA ILE A 446 4.57 -32.55 6.23
C ILE A 446 4.73 -31.09 5.82
N ILE A 447 3.75 -30.26 6.17
CA ILE A 447 3.74 -28.81 5.95
C ILE A 447 4.23 -28.12 7.21
N GLY A 448 5.45 -27.58 7.15
CA GLY A 448 5.97 -26.65 8.15
C GLY A 448 5.76 -25.21 7.71
N ALA A 449 5.11 -24.41 8.53
CA ALA A 449 4.98 -22.96 8.35
C ALA A 449 5.62 -22.26 9.55
N GLY A 450 5.91 -20.97 9.44
CA GLY A 450 6.64 -20.26 10.47
C GLY A 450 6.07 -18.89 10.75
N ALA A 451 5.62 -18.70 11.98
CA ALA A 451 4.92 -17.51 12.41
C ALA A 451 5.42 -17.01 13.78
N GLY A 452 5.20 -15.74 14.07
CA GLY A 452 5.10 -15.28 15.46
C GLY A 452 3.80 -15.76 16.10
N THR A 453 3.57 -15.45 17.38
CA THR A 453 2.24 -15.67 17.99
C THR A 453 1.18 -14.77 17.35
N GLY A 454 -0.07 -15.21 17.27
CA GLY A 454 -1.19 -14.38 16.83
C GLY A 454 -1.80 -14.81 15.50
N ILE A 455 -2.16 -13.85 14.65
CA ILE A 455 -3.00 -14.09 13.48
C ILE A 455 -2.33 -15.00 12.43
N SER A 456 -1.02 -14.86 12.20
CA SER A 456 -0.27 -15.70 11.26
C SER A 456 -0.31 -17.18 11.64
N ALA A 457 -0.05 -17.51 12.92
CA ALA A 457 -0.12 -18.90 13.41
C ALA A 457 -1.52 -19.51 13.27
N LYS A 458 -2.57 -18.72 13.50
CA LYS A 458 -3.96 -19.17 13.30
C LYS A 458 -4.26 -19.50 11.83
N PHE A 459 -3.74 -18.70 10.90
CA PHE A 459 -3.91 -19.00 9.47
C PHE A 459 -3.08 -20.19 9.02
N GLU A 460 -1.88 -20.38 9.56
CA GLU A 460 -1.08 -21.58 9.30
C GLU A 460 -1.81 -22.84 9.78
N GLU A 461 -2.37 -22.82 11.00
CA GLU A 461 -3.18 -23.92 11.53
C GLU A 461 -4.43 -24.18 10.67
N ALA A 462 -5.19 -23.12 10.37
CA ALA A 462 -6.39 -23.23 9.52
C ALA A 462 -6.08 -23.68 8.09
N GLY A 463 -4.91 -23.28 7.56
CA GLY A 463 -4.39 -23.74 6.27
C GLY A 463 -3.88 -25.18 6.28
N GLY A 464 -3.92 -25.86 7.43
CA GLY A 464 -3.53 -27.26 7.59
C GLY A 464 -2.02 -27.47 7.76
N ALA A 465 -1.28 -26.51 8.30
CA ALA A 465 0.12 -26.72 8.64
C ALA A 465 0.25 -27.80 9.73
N ASP A 466 1.10 -28.80 9.49
CA ASP A 466 1.40 -29.87 10.44
C ASP A 466 2.30 -29.38 11.59
N LEU A 467 3.10 -28.35 11.30
CA LEU A 467 4.07 -27.73 12.20
C LEU A 467 4.05 -26.20 12.05
N ILE A 468 3.96 -25.50 13.18
CA ILE A 468 4.16 -24.06 13.27
C ILE A 468 5.50 -23.81 13.97
N ILE A 469 6.45 -23.26 13.22
CA ILE A 469 7.79 -22.90 13.70
C ILE A 469 7.70 -21.49 14.27
N VAL A 470 7.74 -21.37 15.60
CA VAL A 470 7.65 -20.07 16.25
C VAL A 470 8.99 -19.35 16.17
N TYR A 471 9.10 -18.37 15.28
CA TYR A 471 10.28 -17.50 15.17
C TYR A 471 10.13 -16.30 16.10
N ASN A 472 10.66 -16.36 17.32
CA ASN A 472 10.70 -15.19 18.20
C ASN A 472 12.15 -14.69 18.37
N SER A 473 12.49 -13.59 17.70
CA SER A 473 13.87 -13.08 17.61
C SER A 473 14.24 -11.99 18.63
N GLY A 474 13.47 -11.77 19.70
CA GLY A 474 13.88 -10.83 20.75
C GLY A 474 13.02 -10.78 22.01
N LYS A 475 13.64 -10.50 23.17
CA LYS A 475 12.99 -10.37 24.49
C LYS A 475 11.88 -9.29 24.50
N PHE A 476 12.00 -8.26 23.67
CA PHE A 476 10.98 -7.21 23.49
C PHE A 476 9.71 -7.76 22.79
N ARG A 477 9.88 -8.65 21.82
CA ARG A 477 8.79 -9.33 21.11
C ARG A 477 8.13 -10.41 21.96
N MET A 478 8.87 -11.02 22.89
CA MET A 478 8.33 -11.93 23.92
C MET A 478 7.30 -11.26 24.85
N GLY A 479 7.29 -9.93 24.94
CA GLY A 479 6.31 -9.16 25.73
C GLY A 479 5.04 -8.76 24.99
N GLY A 480 4.91 -9.10 23.69
CA GLY A 480 3.76 -8.70 22.87
C GLY A 480 3.83 -7.29 22.28
N HIS A 481 5.00 -6.64 22.34
CA HIS A 481 5.19 -5.29 21.78
C HIS A 481 5.53 -5.34 20.28
N GLY A 482 4.89 -4.48 19.48
CA GLY A 482 5.13 -4.35 18.04
C GLY A 482 6.48 -3.71 17.69
N SER A 483 6.87 -3.75 16.41
CA SER A 483 8.17 -3.27 15.89
C SER A 483 8.40 -1.74 15.97
N LEU A 484 7.47 -0.99 16.58
CA LEU A 484 7.52 0.47 16.69
C LEU A 484 7.98 0.96 18.07
N ALA A 485 8.50 0.06 18.92
CA ALA A 485 8.99 0.40 20.26
C ALA A 485 10.48 0.75 20.28
#